data_AF-U9UYZ3-F1
#
_entry.id   AF-U9UYZ3-F1
#
_cell.length_a   1.000
_cell.length_b   1.000
_cell.length_c   1.000
_cell.angle_alpha   90.00
_cell.angle_beta   90.00
_cell.angle_gamma   90.00
#
_symmetry.space_group_name_H-M   'P 1'
#
loop_
_entity.id
_entity.type
_entity.pdbx_description
1 polymer ?
#
loop_
_entity_poly.entity_id
_entity_poly.type
_entity_poly.pdbx_seq_one_letter_code
_entity_poly.pdbx_strand_id
1 'polypeptide(L)'
;MYLRNDGGDLKDNSSGKAIHIYPSSDFKNKQYVIALKEILKALYDHYAKNTKDIIINVIKNFAKTGPLAGKLFELLAHDILQKGGKFKVRRLTKDINEDSEKLPVEELTLKGLTHKQFRKIDEISSECYNISDSPNFKSIDSIAPDCDGTHYLYQMTIADKHSIKVKSLSELESKINDYQLINLYFVVPNINDLFDDFCEQKYVTTADTEYIGWDYTTSWIKQNLTQYVLKINLSDF
;
A
#
# COMPACT_ATOMS: atom_id res chain seq x y z
N MET A 1 27.40 -3.20 7.00
CA MET A 1 27.48 -4.33 7.93
C MET A 1 27.08 -5.59 7.18
N TYR A 2 28.00 -6.51 6.91
CA TYR A 2 27.63 -7.84 6.39
C TYR A 2 27.16 -8.66 7.59
N LEU A 3 25.91 -9.12 7.58
CA LEU A 3 25.41 -10.07 8.55
C LEU A 3 26.14 -11.41 8.30
N ARG A 4 27.18 -11.70 9.10
CA ARG A 4 27.84 -13.02 9.10
C ARG A 4 27.24 -13.89 10.20
N ASN A 5 26.98 -15.14 9.84
CA ASN A 5 26.47 -16.19 10.72
C ASN A 5 27.61 -17.17 11.02
N ASP A 6 27.98 -17.33 12.29
CA ASP A 6 28.99 -18.30 12.74
C ASP A 6 28.36 -19.68 13.01
N GLY A 7 27.43 -20.11 12.14
CA GLY A 7 26.71 -21.37 12.28
C GLY A 7 26.44 -22.04 10.93
N GLY A 8 27.16 -23.14 10.70
CA GLY A 8 27.03 -24.21 9.70
C GLY A 8 26.11 -24.06 8.47
N ASP A 9 26.75 -24.04 7.30
CA ASP A 9 26.36 -24.57 5.96
C ASP A 9 24.87 -24.56 5.54
N LEU A 10 24.43 -24.02 4.38
CA LEU A 10 25.08 -23.59 3.14
C LEU A 10 24.20 -22.49 2.49
N LYS A 11 24.79 -21.29 2.34
CA LYS A 11 24.42 -20.22 1.38
C LYS A 11 22.99 -19.66 1.42
N ASP A 12 22.59 -19.05 2.54
CA ASP A 12 21.70 -17.89 2.48
C ASP A 12 22.09 -16.86 3.56
N ASN A 13 22.46 -15.64 3.15
CA ASN A 13 23.09 -14.62 4.01
C ASN A 13 22.09 -13.78 4.82
N SER A 14 20.89 -14.30 5.09
CA SER A 14 19.89 -13.61 5.90
C SER A 14 19.80 -14.28 7.27
N SER A 15 20.27 -13.59 8.32
CA SER A 15 20.29 -14.12 9.67
C SER A 15 18.85 -14.39 10.15
N GLY A 16 18.54 -15.64 10.49
CA GLY A 16 17.21 -16.13 10.91
C GLY A 16 16.59 -15.47 12.16
N LYS A 17 17.20 -14.42 12.71
CA LYS A 17 16.68 -13.59 13.81
C LYS A 17 15.93 -12.34 13.32
N ALA A 18 16.16 -11.90 12.08
CA ALA A 18 15.55 -10.69 11.52
C ALA A 18 14.65 -10.99 10.33
N ILE A 19 15.01 -11.97 9.51
CA ILE A 19 14.26 -12.41 8.33
C ILE A 19 14.07 -13.93 8.44
N HIS A 20 12.81 -14.36 8.45
CA HIS A 20 12.42 -15.74 8.28
C HIS A 20 12.35 -16.09 6.79
N ILE A 21 12.90 -17.25 6.45
CA ILE A 21 12.81 -17.84 5.12
C ILE A 21 11.83 -19.00 5.22
N TYR A 22 10.72 -18.93 4.49
CA TYR A 22 9.73 -20.00 4.40
C TYR A 22 9.81 -20.67 3.02
N PRO A 23 10.40 -21.86 2.90
CA PRO A 23 10.40 -22.60 1.64
C PRO A 23 8.98 -23.06 1.27
N SER A 24 8.70 -23.15 -0.03
CA SER A 24 7.49 -23.84 -0.53
C SER A 24 7.56 -25.34 -0.22
N SER A 25 6.41 -26.02 -0.24
CA SER A 25 6.32 -27.47 0.04
C SER A 25 7.15 -28.33 -0.93
N ASP A 26 7.41 -27.83 -2.14
CA ASP A 26 8.26 -28.45 -3.15
C ASP A 26 9.73 -27.97 -3.10
N PHE A 27 10.08 -27.08 -2.17
CA PHE A 27 11.39 -26.46 -1.97
C PHE A 27 11.97 -25.74 -3.20
N LYS A 28 11.16 -25.43 -4.22
CA LYS A 28 11.60 -24.71 -5.41
C LYS A 28 11.55 -23.19 -5.25
N ASN A 29 10.72 -22.72 -4.32
CA ASN A 29 10.52 -21.31 -4.01
C ASN A 29 10.70 -21.06 -2.52
N LYS A 30 10.88 -19.78 -2.17
CA LYS A 30 10.94 -19.34 -0.77
C LYS A 30 10.35 -17.95 -0.62
N GLN A 31 9.72 -17.71 0.51
CA GLN A 31 9.24 -16.39 0.93
C GLN A 31 10.16 -15.82 2.01
N TYR A 32 10.39 -14.52 1.92
CA TYR A 32 11.12 -13.77 2.94
C TYR A 32 10.15 -12.93 3.75
N VAL A 33 10.15 -13.14 5.07
CA VAL A 33 9.23 -12.49 6.01
C VAL A 33 10.05 -11.90 7.14
N ILE A 34 9.78 -10.66 7.53
CA ILE A 34 10.48 -10.05 8.66
C ILE A 34 9.90 -10.58 9.97
N ALA A 35 10.79 -10.85 10.93
CA ALA A 35 10.42 -11.33 12.25
C ALA A 35 9.62 -10.30 13.08
N LEU A 36 9.96 -9.00 12.98
CA LEU A 36 9.37 -7.91 13.77
C LEU A 36 9.27 -6.58 12.98
N LYS A 37 8.14 -5.85 13.13
CA LYS A 37 7.86 -4.57 12.43
C LYS A 37 8.88 -3.48 12.81
N GLU A 38 9.32 -3.48 14.06
CA GLU A 38 10.29 -2.52 14.60
C GLU A 38 11.67 -2.70 13.94
N ILE A 39 12.08 -3.95 13.70
CA ILE A 39 13.33 -4.27 13.00
C ILE A 39 13.23 -3.80 11.55
N LEU A 40 12.11 -4.05 10.87
CA LEU A 40 11.90 -3.55 9.51
C LEU A 40 12.06 -2.03 9.46
N LYS A 41 11.37 -1.32 10.37
CA LYS A 41 11.42 0.15 10.41
C LYS A 41 12.84 0.66 10.68
N ALA A 42 13.55 0.06 11.62
CA ALA A 42 14.93 0.44 11.91
C ALA A 42 15.87 0.21 10.71
N LEU A 43 15.71 -0.92 10.00
CA LEU A 43 16.46 -1.19 8.77
C LEU A 43 16.11 -0.18 7.67
N TYR A 44 14.83 0.10 7.48
CA TYR A 44 14.37 1.12 6.54
C TYR A 44 14.98 2.48 6.87
N ASP A 45 14.85 2.97 8.10
CA ASP A 45 15.37 4.26 8.54
C ASP A 45 16.89 4.36 8.34
N HIS A 46 17.63 3.27 8.57
CA HIS A 46 19.07 3.21 8.33
C HIS A 46 19.40 3.35 6.84
N TYR A 47 18.80 2.53 5.98
CA TYR A 47 19.14 2.54 4.55
C TYR A 47 18.57 3.74 3.80
N ALA A 48 17.41 4.27 4.22
CA ALA A 48 16.83 5.48 3.65
C ALA A 48 17.76 6.71 3.80
N LYS A 49 18.55 6.76 4.89
CA LYS A 49 19.51 7.83 5.15
C LYS A 49 20.87 7.63 4.50
N ASN A 50 21.30 6.38 4.31
CA ASN A 50 22.68 6.07 3.93
C ASN A 50 22.82 5.48 2.52
N THR A 51 21.91 4.61 2.10
CA THR A 51 22.04 3.84 0.85
C THR A 51 20.67 3.41 0.32
N LYS A 52 19.92 4.37 -0.24
CA LYS A 52 18.54 4.16 -0.73
C LYS A 52 18.43 3.07 -1.80
N ASP A 53 19.46 2.91 -2.62
CA ASP A 53 19.53 1.88 -3.67
C ASP A 53 19.34 0.47 -3.12
N ILE A 54 19.71 0.20 -1.86
CA ILE A 54 19.50 -1.11 -1.24
C ILE A 54 17.99 -1.39 -1.10
N ILE A 55 17.21 -0.41 -0.64
CA ILE A 55 15.75 -0.53 -0.51
C ILE A 55 15.13 -0.76 -1.90
N ILE A 56 15.52 0.06 -2.88
CA ILE A 56 15.02 -0.03 -4.26
C ILE A 56 15.33 -1.41 -4.86
N ASN A 57 16.56 -1.89 -4.70
CA ASN A 57 16.99 -3.19 -5.19
C ASN A 57 16.24 -4.35 -4.53
N VAL A 58 15.96 -4.27 -3.23
CA VAL A 58 15.14 -5.28 -2.55
C VAL A 58 13.70 -5.26 -3.09
N ILE A 59 13.08 -4.09 -3.24
CA ILE A 59 11.72 -4.00 -3.80
C ILE A 59 11.68 -4.59 -5.21
N LYS A 60 12.61 -4.21 -6.10
CA LYS A 60 12.66 -4.70 -7.49
C LYS A 60 12.91 -6.20 -7.58
N ASN A 61 13.91 -6.71 -6.86
CA ASN A 61 14.33 -8.11 -6.97
C ASN A 61 13.37 -9.07 -6.24
N PHE A 62 12.65 -8.59 -5.22
CA PHE A 62 11.79 -9.42 -4.39
C PHE A 62 10.29 -9.13 -4.57
N ALA A 63 9.90 -8.33 -5.55
CA ALA A 63 8.49 -8.03 -5.84
C ALA A 63 7.63 -9.27 -6.06
N LYS A 64 8.22 -10.37 -6.59
CA LYS A 64 7.54 -11.64 -6.81
C LYS A 64 7.68 -12.64 -5.65
N THR A 65 8.55 -12.37 -4.67
CA THR A 65 9.04 -13.37 -3.71
C THR A 65 8.71 -13.07 -2.26
N GLY A 66 7.85 -12.08 -1.98
CA GLY A 66 7.02 -12.14 -0.77
C GLY A 66 6.83 -10.86 0.04
N PRO A 67 6.32 -11.00 1.28
CA PRO A 67 5.85 -9.91 2.13
C PRO A 67 6.88 -8.83 2.44
N LEU A 68 8.18 -9.17 2.43
CA LEU A 68 9.28 -8.23 2.66
C LEU A 68 9.26 -7.05 1.67
N ALA A 69 9.17 -7.33 0.37
CA ALA A 69 9.17 -6.27 -0.66
C ALA A 69 7.95 -5.37 -0.53
N GLY A 70 6.78 -5.96 -0.25
CA GLY A 70 5.55 -5.22 -0.04
C GLY A 70 5.65 -4.27 1.16
N LYS A 71 6.19 -4.75 2.28
CA LYS A 71 6.35 -3.93 3.49
C LYS A 71 7.43 -2.85 3.37
N LEU A 72 8.51 -3.09 2.64
CA LEU A 72 9.49 -2.05 2.33
C LEU A 72 8.92 -0.98 1.39
N PHE A 73 8.14 -1.42 0.40
CA PHE A 73 7.44 -0.50 -0.50
C PHE A 73 6.41 0.34 0.25
N GLU A 74 5.64 -0.25 1.17
CA GLU A 74 4.69 0.46 2.03
C GLU A 74 5.36 1.62 2.79
N LEU A 75 6.50 1.35 3.45
CA LEU A 75 7.27 2.38 4.16
C LEU A 75 7.79 3.46 3.22
N LEU A 76 8.35 3.06 2.07
CA LEU A 76 8.84 3.99 1.04
C LEU A 76 7.72 4.88 0.50
N ALA A 77 6.55 4.31 0.25
CA ALA A 77 5.41 5.02 -0.29
C ALA A 77 4.89 6.08 0.68
N HIS A 78 4.76 5.74 1.96
CA HIS A 78 4.41 6.72 2.98
C HIS A 78 5.39 7.90 3.02
N ASP A 79 6.69 7.60 2.94
CA ASP A 79 7.75 8.60 3.01
C ASP A 79 7.73 9.59 1.83
N ILE A 80 7.30 9.12 0.66
CA ILE A 80 7.12 9.93 -0.55
C ILE A 80 5.80 10.70 -0.49
N LEU A 81 4.69 10.02 -0.25
CA LEU A 81 3.35 10.62 -0.29
C LEU A 81 3.16 11.71 0.76
N GLN A 82 3.70 11.54 1.97
CA GLN A 82 3.62 12.56 3.03
C GLN A 82 4.29 13.88 2.61
N LYS A 83 5.31 13.85 1.75
CA LYS A 83 6.02 15.06 1.29
C LYS A 83 5.25 15.79 0.19
N GLY A 84 4.22 15.16 -0.37
CA GLY A 84 3.50 15.65 -1.53
C GLY A 84 4.37 15.61 -2.79
N GLY A 85 3.93 16.32 -3.83
CA GLY A 85 4.58 16.35 -5.14
C GLY A 85 3.63 15.98 -6.26
N LYS A 86 4.20 15.68 -7.42
CA LYS A 86 3.45 15.34 -8.64
C LYS A 86 3.53 13.84 -8.90
N PHE A 87 2.39 13.24 -9.16
CA PHE A 87 2.25 11.80 -9.34
C PHE A 87 1.46 11.50 -10.61
N LYS A 88 1.82 10.41 -11.29
CA LYS A 88 0.99 9.86 -12.36
C LYS A 88 -0.09 8.99 -11.75
N VAL A 89 -1.34 9.26 -12.13
CA VAL A 89 -2.50 8.48 -11.69
C VAL A 89 -3.35 8.08 -12.89
N ARG A 90 -4.12 7.01 -12.73
CA ARG A 90 -5.11 6.60 -13.73
C ARG A 90 -6.35 6.11 -13.01
N ARG A 91 -7.51 6.64 -13.41
CA ARG A 91 -8.80 6.20 -12.87
C ARG A 91 -9.06 4.74 -13.26
N LEU A 92 -9.58 3.96 -12.32
CA LEU A 92 -9.97 2.57 -12.52
C LEU A 92 -11.48 2.49 -12.69
N THR A 93 -11.95 1.70 -13.65
CA THR A 93 -13.38 1.53 -13.94
C THR A 93 -13.73 0.08 -14.21
N LYS A 94 -14.95 -0.29 -13.82
CA LYS A 94 -15.52 -1.62 -13.92
C LYS A 94 -15.67 -2.17 -15.34
N ASP A 95 -15.83 -1.28 -16.32
CA ASP A 95 -16.29 -1.62 -17.68
C ASP A 95 -15.16 -1.74 -18.70
N ILE A 96 -13.96 -2.13 -18.25
CA ILE A 96 -12.89 -2.49 -19.18
C ILE A 96 -12.99 -3.99 -19.44
N ASN A 97 -13.77 -4.41 -20.46
CA ASN A 97 -13.46 -5.67 -21.15
C ASN A 97 -11.98 -5.63 -21.56
N GLU A 98 -11.27 -6.75 -21.65
CA GLU A 98 -9.82 -6.78 -21.96
C GLU A 98 -9.42 -5.95 -23.21
N ASP A 99 -10.37 -5.67 -24.12
CA ASP A 99 -10.23 -4.84 -25.33
C ASP A 99 -10.63 -3.35 -25.19
N SER A 100 -11.01 -2.86 -24.01
CA SER A 100 -11.41 -1.45 -23.83
C SER A 100 -10.21 -0.57 -23.58
N GLU A 101 -10.20 0.62 -24.19
CA GLU A 101 -9.12 1.58 -23.99
C GLU A 101 -9.01 1.97 -22.51
N LYS A 102 -7.79 1.83 -21.97
CA LYS A 102 -7.46 2.30 -20.63
C LYS A 102 -7.71 3.81 -20.55
N LEU A 103 -8.32 4.27 -19.46
CA LEU A 103 -8.50 5.71 -19.21
C LEU A 103 -7.15 6.45 -19.23
N PRO A 104 -7.14 7.73 -19.64
CA PRO A 104 -5.91 8.49 -19.77
C PRO A 104 -5.17 8.60 -18.43
N VAL A 105 -3.84 8.71 -18.52
CA VAL A 105 -2.99 9.02 -17.37
C VAL A 105 -3.09 10.51 -17.08
N GLU A 106 -3.34 10.83 -15.81
CA GLU A 106 -3.46 12.18 -15.29
C GLU A 106 -2.29 12.50 -14.36
N GLU A 107 -2.00 13.79 -14.18
CA GLU A 107 -1.04 14.27 -13.16
C GLU A 107 -1.82 14.71 -11.92
N LEU A 108 -1.59 14.05 -10.80
CA LEU A 108 -2.09 14.44 -9.48
C LEU A 108 -1.02 15.24 -8.74
N THR A 109 -1.35 16.44 -8.28
CA THR A 109 -0.49 17.21 -7.38
C THR A 109 -0.99 17.07 -5.95
N LEU A 110 -0.15 16.54 -5.06
CA LEU A 110 -0.44 16.40 -3.62
C LEU A 110 0.35 17.44 -2.82
N LYS A 111 -0.30 18.03 -1.81
CA LYS A 111 0.38 18.88 -0.82
C LYS A 111 1.18 18.02 0.16
N GLY A 112 2.29 18.57 0.67
CA GLY A 112 3.00 17.97 1.79
C GLY A 112 2.16 18.08 3.06
N LEU A 113 2.07 16.99 3.82
CA LEU A 113 1.21 16.88 5.00
C LEU A 113 2.03 16.46 6.21
N THR A 114 1.57 16.88 7.39
CA THR A 114 2.19 16.42 8.64
C THR A 114 1.83 14.95 8.87
N HIS A 115 2.84 14.12 9.10
CA HIS A 115 2.66 12.73 9.46
C HIS A 115 2.03 12.58 10.84
N LYS A 116 1.00 11.73 10.93
CA LYS A 116 0.34 11.37 12.19
C LYS A 116 0.09 9.87 12.25
N GLN A 117 0.40 9.25 13.38
CA GLN A 117 -0.03 7.89 13.65
C GLN A 117 -1.35 7.88 14.41
N PHE A 118 -2.21 6.91 14.12
CA PHE A 118 -3.45 6.71 14.86
C PHE A 118 -3.66 5.23 15.20
N ARG A 119 -4.29 4.98 16.35
CA ARG A 119 -4.74 3.66 16.81
C ARG A 119 -6.25 3.54 16.82
N LYS A 120 -6.94 4.67 16.99
CA LYS A 120 -8.40 4.80 16.99
C LYS A 120 -8.84 5.78 15.91
N ILE A 121 -10.04 5.57 15.38
CA ILE A 121 -10.60 6.38 14.29
C ILE A 121 -10.72 7.84 14.71
N ASP A 122 -11.12 8.11 15.96
CA ASP A 122 -11.27 9.48 16.47
C ASP A 122 -9.98 10.29 16.46
N GLU A 123 -8.81 9.62 16.48
CA GLU A 123 -7.50 10.25 16.42
C GLU A 123 -7.12 10.72 15.01
N ILE A 124 -7.85 10.30 13.96
CA ILE A 124 -7.65 10.77 12.59
C ILE A 124 -7.96 12.28 12.53
N SER A 125 -6.99 13.04 12.01
CA SER A 125 -7.09 14.49 11.82
C SER A 125 -7.13 14.85 10.34
N SER A 126 -7.98 15.81 10.00
CA SER A 126 -7.99 16.48 8.70
C SER A 126 -6.63 17.13 8.42
N GLU A 127 -6.31 17.28 7.13
CA GLU A 127 -5.06 17.90 6.65
C GLU A 127 -3.78 17.28 7.22
N CYS A 128 -3.85 16.02 7.66
CA CYS A 128 -2.70 15.23 8.10
C CYS A 128 -2.59 13.98 7.25
N TYR A 129 -1.38 13.45 7.11
CA TYR A 129 -1.16 12.14 6.54
C TYR A 129 -1.22 11.11 7.68
N ASN A 130 -2.38 10.46 7.83
CA ASN A 130 -2.67 9.57 8.96
C ASN A 130 -2.34 8.13 8.59
N ILE A 131 -1.46 7.49 9.35
CA ILE A 131 -1.07 6.08 9.18
C ILE A 131 -1.57 5.27 10.38
N SER A 132 -2.20 4.13 10.12
CA SER A 132 -2.66 3.24 11.20
C SER A 132 -1.47 2.54 11.88
N ASP A 133 -1.41 2.59 13.20
CA ASP A 133 -0.55 1.74 14.02
C ASP A 133 -1.23 0.41 14.38
N SER A 134 -2.53 0.29 14.11
CA SER A 134 -3.35 -0.86 14.47
C SER A 134 -3.49 -1.87 13.32
N PRO A 135 -3.30 -3.18 13.59
CA PRO A 135 -3.54 -4.23 12.61
C PRO A 135 -5.03 -4.47 12.30
N ASN A 136 -5.96 -3.69 12.88
CA ASN A 136 -7.39 -3.82 12.59
C ASN A 136 -7.81 -3.09 11.31
N PHE A 137 -7.05 -2.07 10.88
CA PHE A 137 -7.33 -1.28 9.67
C PHE A 137 -6.62 -1.84 8.42
N LYS A 138 -6.54 -3.16 8.27
CA LYS A 138 -5.69 -3.81 7.23
C LYS A 138 -6.04 -3.44 5.79
N SER A 139 -7.18 -2.80 5.55
CA SER A 139 -7.60 -2.46 4.19
C SER A 139 -7.26 -1.04 3.80
N ILE A 140 -6.79 -0.17 4.67
CA ILE A 140 -6.38 1.19 4.29
C ILE A 140 -5.09 1.47 5.05
N ASP A 141 -4.00 1.58 4.32
CA ASP A 141 -2.69 1.76 4.93
C ASP A 141 -2.51 3.20 5.42
N SER A 142 -3.14 4.17 4.75
CA SER A 142 -3.21 5.56 5.23
C SER A 142 -4.40 6.35 4.67
N ILE A 143 -4.72 7.45 5.35
CA ILE A 143 -5.80 8.38 5.03
C ILE A 143 -5.36 9.82 5.25
N ALA A 144 -5.68 10.69 4.30
CA ALA A 144 -5.60 12.14 4.43
C ALA A 144 -7.00 12.74 4.15
N PRO A 145 -7.82 12.91 5.19
CA PRO A 145 -9.18 13.40 5.03
C PRO A 145 -9.21 14.92 4.87
N ASP A 146 -10.25 15.39 4.19
CA ASP A 146 -10.58 16.80 4.00
C ASP A 146 -9.38 17.65 3.54
N CYS A 147 -8.67 17.14 2.54
CA CYS A 147 -7.56 17.84 1.90
C CYS A 147 -8.10 18.55 0.67
N ASP A 148 -8.32 19.85 0.80
CA ASP A 148 -8.84 20.71 -0.28
C ASP A 148 -10.19 20.21 -0.84
N GLY A 149 -11.06 19.72 0.07
CA GLY A 149 -12.39 19.20 -0.27
C GLY A 149 -12.40 17.76 -0.83
N THR A 150 -11.30 17.01 -0.67
CA THR A 150 -11.19 15.61 -1.08
C THR A 150 -10.63 14.75 0.05
N HIS A 151 -11.20 13.56 0.24
CA HIS A 151 -10.66 12.52 1.10
C HIS A 151 -9.75 11.59 0.30
N TYR A 152 -8.47 11.55 0.66
CA TYR A 152 -7.49 10.64 0.03
C TYR A 152 -7.31 9.40 0.89
N LEU A 153 -7.51 8.23 0.29
CA LEU A 153 -7.25 6.92 0.88
C LEU A 153 -6.13 6.24 0.09
N TYR A 154 -5.23 5.55 0.78
CA TYR A 154 -4.11 4.86 0.15
C TYR A 154 -4.04 3.40 0.57
N GLN A 155 -3.90 2.52 -0.42
CA GLN A 155 -3.56 1.11 -0.26
C GLN A 155 -2.30 0.83 -1.08
N MET A 156 -1.22 0.44 -0.42
CA MET A 156 0.04 0.13 -1.06
C MET A 156 0.06 -1.35 -1.46
N THR A 157 0.43 -1.62 -2.70
CA THR A 157 0.53 -2.99 -3.18
C THR A 157 1.65 -3.15 -4.20
N ILE A 158 2.24 -4.34 -4.20
CA ILE A 158 3.14 -4.83 -5.25
C ILE A 158 2.52 -5.97 -6.05
N ALA A 159 1.28 -6.34 -5.71
CA ALA A 159 0.46 -7.32 -6.40
C ALA A 159 -0.53 -6.61 -7.34
N ASP A 160 -0.96 -7.32 -8.38
CA ASP A 160 -2.00 -6.91 -9.34
C ASP A 160 -3.41 -6.86 -8.72
N LYS A 161 -3.62 -7.60 -7.63
CA LYS A 161 -4.89 -7.70 -6.91
C LYS A 161 -4.73 -7.32 -5.45
N HIS A 162 -5.58 -6.39 -5.01
CA HIS A 162 -5.67 -5.92 -3.64
C HIS A 162 -7.13 -5.56 -3.31
N SER A 163 -7.90 -6.55 -2.85
CA SER A 163 -9.33 -6.37 -2.61
C SER A 163 -9.63 -5.34 -1.51
N ILE A 164 -10.76 -4.64 -1.65
CA ILE A 164 -11.21 -3.63 -0.71
C ILE A 164 -12.13 -4.29 0.32
N LYS A 165 -11.73 -4.26 1.61
CA LYS A 165 -12.57 -4.76 2.71
C LYS A 165 -13.63 -3.72 3.07
N VAL A 166 -14.90 -4.01 2.77
CA VAL A 166 -16.00 -3.06 3.01
C VAL A 166 -16.14 -2.68 4.48
N LYS A 167 -16.03 -3.66 5.39
CA LYS A 167 -16.15 -3.44 6.84
C LYS A 167 -15.21 -2.33 7.34
N SER A 168 -13.96 -2.35 6.90
CA SER A 168 -12.94 -1.40 7.32
C SER A 168 -13.16 0.00 6.74
N LEU A 169 -13.78 0.12 5.56
CA LEU A 169 -14.23 1.42 5.04
C LEU A 169 -15.46 1.95 5.79
N SER A 170 -16.42 1.07 6.12
CA SER A 170 -17.60 1.44 6.91
C SER A 170 -17.21 1.99 8.29
N GLU A 171 -16.14 1.49 8.91
CA GLU A 171 -15.62 2.02 10.16
C GLU A 171 -15.15 3.49 10.03
N LEU A 172 -14.72 3.92 8.85
CA LEU A 172 -14.29 5.30 8.59
C LEU A 172 -15.44 6.27 8.25
N GLU A 173 -16.70 5.80 8.21
CA GLU A 173 -17.84 6.59 7.77
C GLU A 173 -17.92 7.98 8.44
N SER A 174 -17.74 8.03 9.76
CA SER A 174 -17.80 9.28 10.54
C SER A 174 -16.71 10.30 10.19
N LYS A 175 -15.69 9.90 9.42
CA LYS A 175 -14.57 10.75 9.01
C LYS A 175 -14.62 11.17 7.55
N ILE A 176 -15.28 10.41 6.68
CA ILE A 176 -15.21 10.62 5.22
C ILE A 176 -16.55 10.59 4.49
N ASN A 177 -17.66 10.22 5.15
CA ASN A 177 -18.99 10.23 4.55
C ASN A 177 -19.71 11.57 4.78
N ASP A 178 -19.12 12.65 4.28
CA ASP A 178 -19.61 14.04 4.39
C ASP A 178 -19.97 14.64 3.03
N TYR A 179 -20.25 13.77 2.04
CA TYR A 179 -20.55 14.10 0.64
C TYR A 179 -19.39 14.71 -0.17
N GLN A 180 -18.19 14.82 0.41
CA GLN A 180 -16.99 15.14 -0.37
C GLN A 180 -16.55 13.95 -1.23
N LEU A 181 -15.66 14.23 -2.20
CA LEU A 181 -15.07 13.20 -3.05
C LEU A 181 -14.17 12.28 -2.23
N ILE A 182 -14.29 10.97 -2.43
CA ILE A 182 -13.43 9.98 -1.80
C ILE A 182 -12.61 9.30 -2.91
N ASN A 183 -11.31 9.52 -2.91
CA ASN A 183 -10.40 8.91 -3.87
C ASN A 183 -9.55 7.85 -3.18
N LEU A 184 -9.73 6.59 -3.59
CA LEU A 184 -8.89 5.49 -3.16
C LEU A 184 -7.79 5.22 -4.18
N TYR A 185 -6.55 5.45 -3.77
CA TYR A 185 -5.37 5.19 -4.57
C TYR A 185 -4.74 3.85 -4.20
N PHE A 186 -4.71 2.95 -5.17
CA PHE A 186 -3.81 1.82 -5.19
C PHE A 186 -2.42 2.30 -5.59
N VAL A 187 -1.55 2.42 -4.60
CA VAL A 187 -0.21 2.94 -4.77
C VAL A 187 0.69 1.77 -5.17
N VAL A 188 1.33 1.88 -6.33
CA VAL A 188 2.15 0.80 -6.92
C VAL A 188 3.52 1.32 -7.36
N PRO A 189 4.58 0.49 -7.26
CA PRO A 189 5.88 0.87 -7.80
C PRO A 189 5.92 0.76 -9.33
N ASN A 190 6.83 1.50 -9.96
CA ASN A 190 7.10 1.43 -11.40
C ASN A 190 7.89 0.18 -11.83
N ILE A 191 7.38 -1.00 -11.51
CA ILE A 191 7.99 -2.29 -11.85
C ILE A 191 6.97 -3.17 -12.59
N ASN A 192 7.47 -4.05 -13.46
CA ASN A 192 6.68 -5.09 -14.15
C ASN A 192 5.39 -4.57 -14.79
N ASP A 193 5.39 -3.34 -15.34
CA ASP A 193 4.23 -2.69 -15.95
C ASP A 193 2.98 -2.61 -15.05
N LEU A 194 3.16 -2.77 -13.73
CA LEU A 194 2.07 -2.93 -12.77
C LEU A 194 1.10 -1.74 -12.78
N PHE A 195 1.61 -0.51 -12.94
CA PHE A 195 0.75 0.68 -13.06
C PHE A 195 -0.13 0.62 -14.31
N ASP A 196 0.44 0.20 -15.43
CA ASP A 196 -0.27 0.20 -16.70
C ASP A 196 -1.33 -0.90 -16.70
N ASP A 197 -1.03 -2.06 -16.12
CA ASP A 197 -1.92 -3.23 -16.10
C ASP A 197 -2.86 -3.31 -14.88
N PHE A 198 -2.76 -2.37 -13.94
CA PHE A 198 -3.61 -2.37 -12.76
C PHE A 198 -5.08 -2.16 -13.11
N CYS A 199 -5.94 -3.04 -12.61
CA CYS A 199 -7.38 -3.01 -12.85
C CYS A 199 -8.17 -2.60 -11.60
N GLU A 200 -9.45 -2.31 -11.78
CA GLU A 200 -10.37 -2.05 -10.66
C GLU A 200 -10.40 -3.25 -9.69
N GLN A 201 -10.41 -2.94 -8.40
CA GLN A 201 -10.35 -3.93 -7.34
C GLN A 201 -11.74 -4.21 -6.76
N LYS A 202 -11.96 -5.47 -6.39
CA LYS A 202 -13.25 -5.93 -5.89
C LYS A 202 -13.49 -5.50 -4.45
N TYR A 203 -14.75 -5.21 -4.14
CA TYR A 203 -15.24 -5.07 -2.77
C TYR A 203 -15.54 -6.45 -2.18
N VAL A 204 -14.96 -6.74 -1.03
CA VAL A 204 -15.06 -8.05 -0.37
C VAL A 204 -15.35 -7.92 1.12
N THR A 205 -15.82 -9.02 1.71
CA THR A 205 -15.98 -9.19 3.16
C THR A 205 -14.62 -9.39 3.84
N THR A 206 -14.61 -9.44 5.18
CA THR A 206 -13.39 -9.81 5.92
C THR A 206 -12.87 -11.20 5.56
N ALA A 207 -13.73 -12.09 5.07
CA ALA A 207 -13.40 -13.44 4.63
C ALA A 207 -13.00 -13.54 3.14
N ASP A 208 -12.74 -12.41 2.46
CA ASP A 208 -12.36 -12.36 1.03
C ASP A 208 -13.41 -12.90 0.05
N THR A 209 -14.67 -12.94 0.48
CA THR A 209 -15.81 -13.22 -0.41
C THR A 209 -16.37 -11.91 -0.98
N GLU A 210 -16.91 -11.95 -2.20
CA GLU A 210 -17.55 -10.78 -2.81
C GLU A 210 -18.61 -10.16 -1.90
N TYR A 211 -18.58 -8.84 -1.74
CA TYR A 211 -19.52 -8.14 -0.88
C TYR A 211 -20.84 -7.89 -1.63
N ILE A 212 -21.89 -8.57 -1.17
CA ILE A 212 -23.25 -8.47 -1.74
C ILE A 212 -24.25 -7.73 -0.84
N GLY A 213 -23.91 -7.50 0.43
CA GLY A 213 -24.81 -6.96 1.46
C GLY A 213 -24.95 -5.45 1.46
N TRP A 214 -25.02 -4.81 0.29
CA TRP A 214 -25.13 -3.35 0.18
C TRP A 214 -26.45 -2.85 0.76
N ASP A 215 -26.38 -1.92 1.71
CA ASP A 215 -27.53 -1.28 2.35
C ASP A 215 -27.30 0.24 2.55
N TYR A 216 -28.19 0.92 3.25
CA TYR A 216 -28.07 2.36 3.47
C TYR A 216 -26.81 2.77 4.27
N THR A 217 -26.23 1.85 5.05
CA THR A 217 -25.01 2.10 5.85
C THR A 217 -23.71 1.90 5.07
N THR A 218 -23.78 1.21 3.92
CA THR A 218 -22.59 0.84 3.12
C THR A 218 -22.64 1.28 1.66
N SER A 219 -23.82 1.64 1.15
CA SER A 219 -24.01 2.07 -0.23
C SER A 219 -23.24 3.35 -0.59
N TRP A 220 -23.00 4.24 0.38
CA TRP A 220 -22.19 5.44 0.20
C TRP A 220 -20.77 5.09 -0.30
N ILE A 221 -20.21 3.96 0.11
CA ILE A 221 -18.87 3.52 -0.32
C ILE A 221 -18.85 3.36 -1.83
N LYS A 222 -19.82 2.63 -2.40
CA LYS A 222 -19.85 2.37 -3.84
C LYS A 222 -20.21 3.62 -4.65
N GLN A 223 -20.98 4.54 -4.06
CA GLN A 223 -21.47 5.74 -4.75
C GLN A 223 -20.43 6.86 -4.77
N ASN A 224 -19.68 7.03 -3.69
CA ASN A 224 -18.82 8.19 -3.48
C ASN A 224 -17.33 7.87 -3.65
N LEU A 225 -16.93 6.61 -3.53
CA LEU A 225 -15.53 6.19 -3.65
C LEU A 225 -15.16 5.92 -5.11
N THR A 226 -14.18 6.65 -5.60
CA THR A 226 -13.55 6.42 -6.92
C THR A 226 -12.19 5.76 -6.72
N GLN A 227 -11.93 4.69 -7.49
CA GLN A 227 -10.65 3.98 -7.45
C GLN A 227 -9.68 4.55 -8.49
N TYR A 228 -8.42 4.67 -8.08
CA TYR A 228 -7.31 5.10 -8.93
C TYR A 228 -6.12 4.18 -8.70
N VAL A 229 -5.27 4.01 -9.70
CA VAL A 229 -3.89 3.55 -9.50
C VAL A 229 -2.96 4.76 -9.49
N LEU A 230 -2.00 4.79 -8.56
CA LEU A 230 -0.98 5.84 -8.41
C LEU A 230 0.41 5.23 -8.57
N LYS A 231 1.21 5.82 -9.46
CA LYS A 231 2.59 5.36 -9.72
C LYS A 231 3.57 6.02 -8.77
N ILE A 232 4.32 5.22 -8.03
CA ILE A 232 5.57 5.65 -7.40
C ILE A 232 6.73 5.23 -8.29
N ASN A 233 7.49 6.21 -8.76
CA ASN A 233 8.76 5.96 -9.39
C ASN A 233 9.81 5.71 -8.30
N LEU A 234 10.30 4.48 -8.21
CA LEU A 234 11.31 4.11 -7.19
C LEU A 234 12.60 4.93 -7.31
N SER A 235 12.88 5.50 -8.49
CA SER A 235 14.03 6.38 -8.70
C SER A 235 13.86 7.79 -8.08
N ASP A 236 12.64 8.16 -7.68
CA ASP A 236 12.36 9.46 -7.05
C ASP A 236 12.59 9.42 -5.52
N PHE A 237 12.88 8.22 -4.99
CA PHE A 237 13.19 8.01 -3.57
C PHE A 237 14.60 8.45 -3.22
#